data_AF-A0A928SXG4-F1
#
_entry.id   AF-A0A928SXG4-F1
#
_cell.length_a   1.000
_cell.length_b   1.000
_cell.length_c   1.000
_cell.angle_alpha   90.00
_cell.angle_beta   90.00
_cell.angle_gamma   90.00
#
_symmetry.space_group_name_H-M   'P 1'
#
loop_
_entity.id
_entity.type
_entity.pdbx_description
1 polymer ?
#
loop_
_entity_poly.entity_id
_entity_poly.type
_entity_poly.pdbx_seq_one_letter_code
_entity_poly.pdbx_strand_id
1 'polypeptide(L)'
;MRVPLLPLFSVLAFGSAFAACATAGSDTGGAGGVAGAGGLGGGGSGGSGGILLDAPSDGTAGSSTLVYAHTDTTLFQIDPTSASPSLAQLGDFDCVGASGQDPAMTDVAVDKDGKLWGISHTQVHQLEVVNKVVHCAKSIVLAASLDVKFYALTFAPVGVISATEEVLVAGNTAGELWAIDAAGNLSQRGVFGDVPVSDGNGHVYPTDHQNKAWELSGDIVFVENDGNPIGFATVRDCPNPPATTSCSNTDTLIEIDVPKLAKANILPVTKAVRGQIVKRPNCSDTQNTAYGSMYGITTWADKVYGFSRTGNLVEIDTSDGSACLLSAFPNADFGGAGVTTKAVVIPPPPK
;
A
#
# COMPACT_ATOMS: atom_id res chain seq x y z
N MET A 1 19.45 -1.01 -68.85
CA MET A 1 18.02 -0.73 -68.56
C MET A 1 17.55 -1.72 -67.50
N ARG A 2 17.43 -1.28 -66.25
CA ARG A 2 16.60 -1.85 -65.16
C ARG A 2 16.82 -0.99 -63.93
N VAL A 3 15.77 -0.30 -63.51
CA VAL A 3 15.69 0.63 -62.37
C VAL A 3 15.18 -0.15 -61.16
N PRO A 4 15.71 0.06 -59.93
CA PRO A 4 15.09 -0.50 -58.74
C PRO A 4 14.00 0.45 -58.20
N LEU A 5 12.83 -0.11 -57.93
CA LEU A 5 11.68 0.51 -57.26
C LEU A 5 11.98 0.74 -55.77
N LEU A 6 11.69 1.95 -55.27
CA LEU A 6 11.55 2.23 -53.83
C LEU A 6 10.13 1.88 -53.34
N PRO A 7 9.96 1.44 -52.08
CA PRO A 7 8.65 1.28 -51.48
C PRO A 7 8.09 2.61 -50.94
N LEU A 8 6.81 2.81 -51.20
CA LEU A 8 5.98 3.93 -50.74
C LEU A 8 5.48 3.63 -49.32
N PHE A 9 5.86 4.44 -48.33
CA PHE A 9 5.24 4.41 -47.00
C PHE A 9 3.95 5.24 -47.02
N SER A 10 2.81 4.60 -46.75
CA SER A 10 1.52 5.27 -46.49
C SER A 10 1.39 5.54 -44.99
N VAL A 11 1.31 6.82 -44.64
CA VAL A 11 0.97 7.28 -43.29
C VAL A 11 -0.54 7.46 -43.23
N LEU A 12 -1.24 6.58 -42.49
CA LEU A 12 -2.63 6.80 -42.11
C LEU A 12 -2.66 7.58 -40.80
N ALA A 13 -3.15 8.82 -40.86
CA ALA A 13 -3.50 9.62 -39.69
C ALA A 13 -4.95 9.31 -39.30
N PHE A 14 -5.16 8.69 -38.13
CA PHE A 14 -6.48 8.61 -37.49
C PHE A 14 -6.63 9.80 -36.54
N GLY A 15 -7.54 10.71 -36.89
CA GLY A 15 -7.98 11.79 -36.02
C GLY A 15 -9.02 11.30 -35.03
N SER A 16 -8.73 11.39 -33.74
CA SER A 16 -9.68 11.15 -32.66
C SER A 16 -10.40 12.45 -32.30
N ALA A 17 -11.70 12.51 -32.54
CA ALA A 17 -12.57 13.59 -32.08
C ALA A 17 -12.93 13.38 -30.61
N PHE A 18 -12.50 14.30 -29.74
CA PHE A 18 -12.98 14.37 -28.36
C PHE A 18 -14.31 15.15 -28.33
N ALA A 19 -15.39 14.45 -27.97
CA ALA A 19 -16.65 15.07 -27.62
C ALA A 19 -16.60 15.48 -26.13
N ALA A 20 -16.43 16.77 -25.87
CA ALA A 20 -16.55 17.35 -24.54
C ALA A 20 -18.04 17.45 -24.18
N CYS A 21 -18.49 16.69 -23.17
CA CYS A 21 -19.74 16.98 -22.47
C CYS A 21 -19.46 18.00 -21.37
N ALA A 22 -19.89 19.24 -21.60
CA ALA A 22 -20.02 20.26 -20.56
C ALA A 22 -21.29 20.00 -19.77
N THR A 23 -21.18 19.75 -18.46
CA THR A 23 -22.31 19.82 -17.54
C THR A 23 -22.41 21.23 -16.97
N ALA A 24 -23.50 21.91 -17.32
CA ALA A 24 -23.92 23.20 -16.78
C ALA A 24 -24.33 23.06 -15.30
N GLY A 25 -24.05 24.10 -14.52
CA GLY A 25 -24.18 24.13 -13.06
C GLY A 25 -25.59 24.33 -12.50
N SER A 26 -25.64 24.57 -11.19
CA SER A 26 -26.78 25.13 -10.45
C SER A 26 -26.31 25.61 -9.08
N ASP A 27 -25.85 26.86 -9.02
CA ASP A 27 -25.77 27.64 -7.78
C ASP A 27 -27.18 27.87 -7.25
N THR A 28 -27.43 27.53 -5.98
CA THR A 28 -28.52 28.14 -5.20
C THR A 28 -28.00 28.52 -3.82
N GLY A 29 -27.97 29.83 -3.58
CA GLY A 29 -27.57 30.44 -2.32
C GLY A 29 -28.58 30.21 -1.20
N GLY A 30 -28.07 30.21 0.02
CA GLY A 30 -28.85 30.27 1.25
C GLY A 30 -28.16 31.17 2.24
N ALA A 31 -28.55 32.45 2.25
CA ALA A 31 -28.20 33.40 3.30
C ALA A 31 -29.02 33.10 4.56
N GLY A 32 -28.36 33.00 5.71
CA GLY A 32 -29.01 32.85 7.01
C GLY A 32 -28.06 33.22 8.13
N GLY A 33 -28.05 34.51 8.49
CA GLY A 33 -27.32 34.99 9.66
C GLY A 33 -28.10 34.76 10.95
N VAL A 34 -27.38 34.47 12.04
CA VAL A 34 -27.80 34.78 13.40
C VAL A 34 -26.60 35.28 14.19
N ALA A 35 -26.75 36.50 14.70
CA ALA A 35 -25.85 37.12 15.65
C ALA A 35 -26.06 36.53 17.04
N GLY A 36 -24.97 36.30 17.78
CA GLY A 36 -24.99 35.94 19.19
C GLY A 36 -23.67 36.35 19.83
N ALA A 37 -23.71 37.40 20.64
CA ALA A 37 -22.57 38.04 21.27
C ALA A 37 -22.19 37.39 22.61
N GLY A 38 -20.91 37.53 22.99
CA GLY A 38 -20.49 37.74 24.37
C GLY A 38 -19.78 36.57 25.06
N GLY A 39 -18.52 36.78 25.45
CA GLY A 39 -17.81 35.89 26.36
C GLY A 39 -16.32 36.16 26.48
N LEU A 40 -15.94 37.15 27.28
CA LEU A 40 -14.58 37.44 27.71
C LEU A 40 -14.01 36.32 28.60
N GLY A 41 -12.70 36.02 28.46
CA GLY A 41 -11.89 35.57 29.60
C GLY A 41 -10.83 34.51 29.31
N GLY A 42 -9.60 34.81 29.71
CA GLY A 42 -8.67 33.79 30.22
C GLY A 42 -7.48 33.46 29.34
N GLY A 43 -6.37 34.19 29.52
CA GLY A 43 -5.06 33.77 29.04
C GLY A 43 -4.60 32.48 29.70
N GLY A 44 -4.01 31.60 28.89
CA GLY A 44 -3.34 30.38 29.33
C GLY A 44 -2.28 30.01 28.31
N SER A 45 -1.03 30.35 28.61
CA SER A 45 0.14 29.80 27.95
C SER A 45 0.22 28.31 28.32
N GLY A 46 -0.05 27.43 27.37
CA GLY A 46 0.03 25.98 27.53
C GLY A 46 0.55 25.36 26.25
N GLY A 47 1.73 24.75 26.33
CA GLY A 47 2.50 24.29 25.18
C GLY A 47 1.75 23.30 24.29
N SER A 48 2.07 23.36 22.99
CA SER A 48 1.64 22.42 21.97
C SER A 48 2.07 20.99 22.34
N GLY A 49 1.20 20.28 23.06
CA GLY A 49 1.24 18.83 23.17
C GLY A 49 0.67 18.25 21.88
N GLY A 50 1.52 18.12 20.86
CA GLY A 50 1.27 17.13 19.81
C GLY A 50 1.11 15.79 20.49
N ILE A 51 0.12 14.99 20.06
CA ILE A 51 -0.01 13.61 20.51
C ILE A 51 1.21 12.90 19.95
N LEU A 52 2.28 12.84 20.74
CA LEU A 52 3.29 11.81 20.56
C LEU A 52 2.52 10.51 20.75
N LEU A 53 2.32 9.81 19.64
CA LEU A 53 1.89 8.42 19.63
C LEU A 53 2.93 7.69 20.48
N ASP A 54 2.64 7.46 21.76
CA ASP A 54 3.54 6.74 22.66
C ASP A 54 3.77 5.37 22.01
N ALA A 55 4.94 5.21 21.39
CA ALA A 55 5.40 3.93 20.89
C ALA A 55 5.32 2.94 22.05
N PRO A 56 4.91 1.68 21.82
CA PRO A 56 4.72 0.76 22.92
C PRO A 56 6.04 0.58 23.67
N SER A 57 6.05 0.94 24.95
CA SER A 57 7.24 0.82 25.79
C SER A 57 7.59 -0.66 25.93
N ASP A 58 8.81 -1.01 25.52
CA ASP A 58 9.41 -2.34 25.64
C ASP A 58 9.23 -2.90 27.07
N GLY A 59 8.35 -3.87 27.27
CA GLY A 59 8.40 -4.73 28.46
C GLY A 59 7.10 -5.10 29.19
N THR A 60 5.91 -4.69 28.75
CA THR A 60 4.66 -5.20 29.37
C THR A 60 3.73 -5.78 28.32
N ALA A 61 3.40 -7.07 28.45
CA ALA A 61 2.39 -7.76 27.65
C ALA A 61 1.06 -6.97 27.74
N GLY A 62 0.73 -6.26 26.67
CA GLY A 62 -0.38 -5.31 26.63
C GLY A 62 -0.22 -4.17 25.63
N SER A 63 0.93 -4.05 24.95
CA SER A 63 1.08 -3.21 23.75
C SER A 63 0.03 -3.60 22.70
N SER A 64 -1.06 -2.85 22.59
CA SER A 64 -1.99 -3.01 21.47
C SER A 64 -1.22 -2.80 20.18
N THR A 65 -1.30 -3.74 19.26
CA THR A 65 -0.81 -3.55 17.90
C THR A 65 -1.56 -2.40 17.29
N LEU A 66 -0.82 -1.39 16.84
CA LEU A 66 -1.41 -0.29 16.11
C LEU A 66 -1.07 -0.48 14.64
N VAL A 67 -2.07 -0.91 13.89
CA VAL A 67 -2.04 -0.87 12.43
C VAL A 67 -2.61 0.47 12.00
N TYR A 68 -1.94 1.08 11.04
CA TYR A 68 -2.44 2.25 10.33
C TYR A 68 -2.99 1.79 8.99
N ALA A 69 -4.15 2.31 8.63
CA ALA A 69 -4.74 2.12 7.31
C ALA A 69 -5.22 3.49 6.84
N HIS A 70 -5.29 3.70 5.53
CA HIS A 70 -5.78 4.98 5.02
C HIS A 70 -6.65 4.81 3.78
N THR A 71 -7.51 5.79 3.54
CA THR A 71 -8.05 6.07 2.20
C THR A 71 -7.14 7.06 1.49
N ASP A 72 -7.51 7.50 0.29
CA ASP A 72 -6.74 8.51 -0.46
C ASP A 72 -6.43 9.78 0.33
N THR A 73 -7.29 10.14 1.29
CA THR A 73 -7.28 11.43 1.99
C THR A 73 -7.30 11.34 3.51
N THR A 74 -7.51 10.16 4.10
CA THR A 74 -7.78 10.06 5.55
C THR A 74 -7.01 8.89 6.16
N LEU A 75 -6.33 9.15 7.29
CA LEU A 75 -5.62 8.15 8.07
C LEU A 75 -6.50 7.61 9.21
N PHE A 76 -6.46 6.30 9.38
CA PHE A 76 -7.13 5.55 10.43
C PHE A 76 -6.13 4.70 11.22
N GLN A 77 -6.53 4.39 12.44
CA GLN A 77 -5.90 3.39 13.29
C GLN A 77 -6.88 2.25 13.52
N ILE A 78 -6.37 1.02 13.54
CA ILE A 78 -7.18 -0.18 13.75
C ILE A 78 -6.39 -1.22 14.54
N ASP A 79 -7.08 -1.92 15.43
CA ASP A 79 -6.61 -3.16 16.04
C ASP A 79 -7.25 -4.33 15.28
N PRO A 80 -6.49 -5.02 14.40
CA PRO A 80 -7.04 -6.12 13.62
C PRO A 80 -7.28 -7.38 14.46
N THR A 81 -6.78 -7.45 15.70
CA THR A 81 -6.93 -8.60 16.60
C THR A 81 -8.21 -8.54 17.44
N SER A 82 -8.89 -7.39 17.43
CA SER A 82 -10.20 -7.25 18.06
C SER A 82 -11.20 -8.20 17.43
N ALA A 83 -12.06 -8.81 18.25
CA ALA A 83 -13.18 -9.63 17.77
C ALA A 83 -14.20 -8.81 16.94
N SER A 84 -14.13 -7.49 16.99
CA SER A 84 -14.91 -6.58 16.17
C SER A 84 -14.06 -5.36 15.83
N PRO A 85 -13.19 -5.45 14.79
CA PRO A 85 -12.30 -4.36 14.41
C PRO A 85 -13.09 -3.11 14.01
N SER A 86 -12.65 -1.95 14.49
CA SER A 86 -13.25 -0.64 14.19
C SER A 86 -12.19 0.37 13.78
N LEU A 87 -12.50 1.22 12.80
CA LEU A 87 -11.63 2.30 12.38
C LEU A 87 -11.72 3.49 13.34
N ALA A 88 -10.59 3.86 13.94
CA ALA A 88 -10.43 5.13 14.65
C ALA A 88 -9.76 6.15 13.71
N GLN A 89 -10.53 7.14 13.24
CA GLN A 89 -9.99 8.19 12.38
C GLN A 89 -8.99 9.06 13.15
N LEU A 90 -7.79 9.20 12.60
CA LEU A 90 -6.73 10.06 13.14
C LEU A 90 -6.77 11.45 12.53
N GLY A 91 -7.09 11.57 11.24
CA GLY A 91 -7.23 12.86 10.58
C GLY A 91 -7.14 12.77 9.06
N ASP A 92 -7.41 13.88 8.40
CA ASP A 92 -7.24 14.02 6.95
C ASP A 92 -5.83 14.51 6.62
N PHE A 93 -5.27 14.03 5.51
CA PHE A 93 -3.99 14.51 4.97
C PHE A 93 -4.17 15.92 4.41
N ASP A 94 -3.29 16.85 4.78
CA ASP A 94 -3.34 18.25 4.30
C ASP A 94 -2.42 18.55 3.10
N CYS A 95 -1.72 17.52 2.64
CA CYS A 95 -0.67 17.58 1.63
C CYS A 95 -0.99 16.86 0.32
N VAL A 96 -2.19 16.29 0.21
CA VAL A 96 -2.70 15.64 -1.01
C VAL A 96 -4.13 16.11 -1.29
N GLY A 97 -4.57 15.99 -2.54
CA GLY A 97 -5.94 16.27 -2.97
C GLY A 97 -6.25 17.74 -3.27
N ALA A 98 -5.38 18.70 -2.91
CA ALA A 98 -5.53 20.10 -3.31
C ALA A 98 -4.89 20.42 -4.66
N SER A 99 -5.24 21.57 -5.25
CA SER A 99 -4.65 22.04 -6.50
C SER A 99 -3.13 22.22 -6.38
N GLY A 100 -2.37 21.57 -7.26
CA GLY A 100 -0.90 21.61 -7.26
C GLY A 100 -0.25 20.59 -6.32
N GLN A 101 -1.03 19.74 -5.66
CA GLN A 101 -0.55 18.58 -4.90
C GLN A 101 -0.81 17.28 -5.68
N ASP A 102 -0.20 16.19 -5.22
CA ASP A 102 -0.60 14.86 -5.69
C ASP A 102 -2.05 14.57 -5.30
N PRO A 103 -2.80 13.80 -6.12
CA PRO A 103 -4.24 13.63 -5.92
C PRO A 103 -4.58 12.82 -4.67
N ALA A 104 -3.67 11.97 -4.19
CA ALA A 104 -3.91 11.04 -3.10
C ALA A 104 -2.60 10.64 -2.41
N MET A 105 -2.71 10.22 -1.15
CA MET A 105 -1.72 9.37 -0.50
C MET A 105 -1.87 7.96 -1.08
N THR A 106 -0.79 7.37 -1.56
CA THR A 106 -0.81 6.04 -2.17
C THR A 106 -0.42 4.93 -1.22
N ASP A 107 0.40 5.20 -0.20
CA ASP A 107 0.63 4.24 0.89
C ASP A 107 1.22 4.91 2.16
N VAL A 108 1.30 4.18 3.28
CA VAL A 108 1.93 4.59 4.54
C VAL A 108 2.82 3.51 5.15
N ALA A 109 3.94 3.91 5.76
CA ALA A 109 4.85 3.04 6.49
C ALA A 109 5.08 3.56 7.93
N VAL A 110 5.49 2.67 8.82
CA VAL A 110 5.87 3.02 10.19
C VAL A 110 7.26 2.49 10.48
N ASP A 111 8.17 3.35 10.96
CA ASP A 111 9.50 2.92 11.35
C ASP A 111 9.50 2.18 12.71
N LYS A 112 10.66 1.64 13.12
CA LYS A 112 10.85 0.95 14.40
C LYS A 112 10.62 1.83 15.64
N ASP A 113 10.63 3.15 15.47
CA ASP A 113 10.43 4.15 16.52
C ASP A 113 8.97 4.67 16.54
N GLY A 114 8.11 4.14 15.66
CA GLY A 114 6.70 4.51 15.57
C GLY A 114 6.42 5.77 14.74
N LYS A 115 7.40 6.30 14.00
CA LYS A 115 7.17 7.48 13.15
C LYS A 115 6.47 7.06 11.86
N LEU A 116 5.47 7.86 11.49
CA LEU A 116 4.68 7.65 10.30
C LEU A 116 5.35 8.28 9.09
N TRP A 117 5.33 7.54 8.00
CA TRP A 117 5.76 7.97 6.67
C TRP A 117 4.63 7.68 5.68
N GLY A 118 4.49 8.53 4.68
CA GLY A 118 3.56 8.34 3.58
C GLY A 118 4.28 8.46 2.25
N ILE A 119 3.69 7.91 1.20
CA ILE A 119 4.13 8.12 -0.17
C ILE A 119 2.95 8.57 -1.03
N SER A 120 3.20 9.54 -1.88
CA SER A 120 2.33 9.94 -2.98
C SER A 120 3.00 9.58 -4.31
N HIS A 121 2.42 9.94 -5.44
CA HIS A 121 3.01 9.62 -6.74
C HIS A 121 4.43 10.17 -6.93
N THR A 122 4.74 11.33 -6.35
CA THR A 122 5.99 12.06 -6.62
C THR A 122 6.86 12.28 -5.40
N GLN A 123 6.34 12.03 -4.19
CA GLN A 123 6.99 12.42 -2.95
C GLN A 123 6.82 11.37 -1.86
N VAL A 124 7.81 11.30 -0.98
CA VAL A 124 7.70 10.66 0.33
C VAL A 124 7.54 11.74 1.39
N HIS A 125 6.69 11.47 2.37
CA HIS A 125 6.34 12.41 3.43
C HIS A 125 6.63 11.80 4.79
N GLN A 126 7.25 12.56 5.69
CA GLN A 126 7.18 12.28 7.12
C GLN A 126 5.86 12.87 7.64
N LEU A 127 5.07 12.06 8.35
CA LEU A 127 3.72 12.42 8.77
C LEU A 127 3.64 12.72 10.27
N GLU A 128 2.85 13.72 10.64
CA GLU A 128 2.57 14.09 12.02
C GLU A 128 1.07 14.31 12.24
N VAL A 129 0.51 13.72 13.29
CA VAL A 129 -0.92 13.88 13.62
C VAL A 129 -1.09 14.98 14.66
N VAL A 130 -1.74 16.09 14.28
CA VAL A 130 -1.99 17.23 15.17
C VAL A 130 -3.44 17.67 15.03
N ASN A 131 -4.18 17.71 16.15
CA ASN A 131 -5.56 18.21 16.18
C ASN A 131 -6.50 17.61 15.13
N LYS A 132 -6.39 16.30 14.88
CA LYS A 132 -7.14 15.55 13.85
C LYS A 132 -6.82 15.92 12.40
N VAL A 133 -5.61 16.42 12.16
CA VAL A 133 -5.06 16.65 10.82
C VAL A 133 -3.74 15.87 10.74
N VAL A 134 -3.49 15.25 9.59
CA VAL A 134 -2.24 14.54 9.29
C VAL A 134 -1.39 15.46 8.41
N HIS A 135 -0.39 16.09 9.02
CA HIS A 135 0.52 16.99 8.37
C HIS A 135 1.65 16.23 7.68
N CYS A 136 1.99 16.60 6.45
CA CYS A 136 3.26 16.24 5.85
C CYS A 136 4.39 17.15 6.37
N ALA A 137 4.90 16.85 7.58
CA ALA A 137 5.90 17.65 8.27
C ALA A 137 7.21 17.83 7.48
N LYS A 138 7.57 16.85 6.65
CA LYS A 138 8.69 16.93 5.71
C LYS A 138 8.33 16.18 4.43
N SER A 139 8.66 16.75 3.28
CA SER A 139 8.50 16.09 1.98
C SER A 139 9.86 15.91 1.29
N ILE A 140 10.03 14.75 0.66
CA ILE A 140 11.20 14.37 -0.12
C ILE A 140 10.71 14.07 -1.53
N VAL A 141 11.16 14.85 -2.50
CA VAL A 141 10.85 14.61 -3.92
C VAL A 141 11.62 13.39 -4.39
N LEU A 142 10.93 12.46 -5.02
CA LEU A 142 11.55 11.26 -5.58
C LEU A 142 12.29 11.60 -6.86
N ALA A 143 13.54 11.15 -6.98
CA ALA A 143 14.32 11.25 -8.21
C ALA A 143 13.90 10.20 -9.26
N ALA A 144 12.61 9.87 -9.30
CA ALA A 144 12.03 9.00 -10.32
C ALA A 144 11.88 9.78 -11.63
N SER A 145 11.89 9.08 -12.77
CA SER A 145 11.30 9.65 -13.97
C SER A 145 9.81 9.89 -13.71
N LEU A 146 9.21 10.88 -14.39
CA LEU A 146 7.79 11.23 -14.24
C LEU A 146 6.81 10.06 -14.49
N ASP A 147 7.31 8.94 -15.02
CA ASP A 147 6.52 7.77 -15.41
C ASP A 147 6.48 6.67 -14.33
N VAL A 148 7.36 6.72 -13.31
CA VAL A 148 7.36 5.72 -12.23
C VAL A 148 6.52 6.23 -11.06
N LYS A 149 5.49 5.45 -10.69
CA LYS A 149 4.62 5.73 -9.55
C LYS A 149 4.66 4.59 -8.55
N PHE A 150 4.67 4.95 -7.28
CA PHE A 150 4.74 4.00 -6.17
C PHE A 150 3.38 3.89 -5.46
N TYR A 151 3.02 2.67 -5.07
CA TYR A 151 1.73 2.34 -4.46
C TYR A 151 1.89 1.46 -3.22
N ALA A 152 3.13 1.15 -2.84
CA ALA A 152 3.46 0.41 -1.63
C ALA A 152 4.69 1.04 -0.98
N LEU A 153 4.79 0.96 0.34
CA LEU A 153 5.79 1.60 1.17
C LEU A 153 5.96 0.82 2.48
N THR A 154 7.18 0.40 2.76
CA THR A 154 7.53 -0.23 4.05
C THR A 154 8.95 0.13 4.44
N PHE A 155 9.29 -0.07 5.71
CA PHE A 155 10.68 -0.07 6.14
C PHE A 155 11.27 -1.48 6.06
N ALA A 156 12.41 -1.62 5.37
CA ALA A 156 13.25 -2.80 5.51
C ALA A 156 13.99 -2.73 6.85
N PRO A 157 13.93 -3.77 7.70
CA PRO A 157 14.61 -3.80 8.99
C PRO A 157 16.13 -3.57 8.88
N VAL A 158 16.72 -3.14 9.99
CA VAL A 158 18.18 -3.02 10.14
C VAL A 158 18.85 -4.35 9.81
N GLY A 159 19.94 -4.32 9.06
CA GLY A 159 20.69 -5.49 8.62
C GLY A 159 20.25 -6.08 7.29
N VAL A 160 19.13 -5.62 6.71
CA VAL A 160 18.69 -6.04 5.36
C VAL A 160 19.43 -5.27 4.28
N ILE A 161 19.11 -3.98 4.13
CA ILE A 161 19.70 -3.11 3.09
C ILE A 161 20.85 -2.29 3.67
N SER A 162 20.65 -1.72 4.86
CA SER A 162 21.67 -1.00 5.61
C SER A 162 22.00 -1.75 6.90
N ALA A 163 23.27 -1.75 7.29
CA ALA A 163 23.72 -2.42 8.50
C ALA A 163 23.33 -1.69 9.80
N THR A 164 22.94 -0.42 9.72
CA THR A 164 22.78 0.45 10.90
C THR A 164 21.44 1.17 10.98
N GLU A 165 20.66 1.19 9.92
CA GLU A 165 19.40 1.93 9.84
C GLU A 165 18.36 1.12 9.06
N GLU A 166 17.09 1.42 9.32
CA GLU A 166 16.02 0.95 8.47
C GLU A 166 16.04 1.72 7.15
N VAL A 167 15.63 1.06 6.08
CA VAL A 167 15.62 1.68 4.75
C VAL A 167 14.20 1.65 4.23
N LEU A 168 13.71 2.81 3.80
CA LEU A 168 12.41 2.90 3.17
C LEU A 168 12.44 2.19 1.80
N VAL A 169 11.47 1.32 1.56
CA VAL A 169 11.33 0.56 0.32
C VAL A 169 9.94 0.80 -0.24
N ALA A 170 9.87 1.15 -1.52
CA ALA A 170 8.62 1.34 -2.24
C ALA A 170 8.44 0.32 -3.37
N GLY A 171 7.17 -0.01 -3.65
CA GLY A 171 6.77 -0.88 -4.76
C GLY A 171 5.98 -0.12 -5.83
N ASN A 172 6.18 -0.47 -7.10
CA ASN A 172 5.40 0.07 -8.22
C ASN A 172 4.53 -1.01 -8.90
N THR A 173 3.61 -0.60 -9.78
CA THR A 173 2.70 -1.53 -10.49
C THR A 173 3.44 -2.51 -11.38
N ALA A 174 4.65 -2.20 -11.86
CA ALA A 174 5.46 -3.12 -12.64
C ALA A 174 6.10 -4.25 -11.81
N GLY A 175 5.82 -4.31 -10.50
CA GLY A 175 6.32 -5.34 -9.60
C GLY A 175 7.78 -5.13 -9.20
N GLU A 176 8.27 -3.90 -9.32
CA GLU A 176 9.63 -3.52 -8.94
C GLU A 176 9.68 -2.95 -7.52
N LEU A 177 10.75 -3.30 -6.79
CA LEU A 177 11.01 -2.80 -5.44
C LEU A 177 12.20 -1.85 -5.44
N TRP A 178 12.07 -0.71 -4.77
CA TRP A 178 13.03 0.37 -4.81
C TRP A 178 13.34 0.89 -3.40
N ALA A 179 14.61 0.90 -3.02
CA ALA A 179 15.04 1.60 -1.82
C ALA A 179 15.08 3.11 -2.09
N ILE A 180 14.62 3.89 -1.11
CA ILE A 180 14.57 5.35 -1.13
C ILE A 180 15.54 5.89 -0.07
N ASP A 181 16.50 6.71 -0.47
CA ASP A 181 17.40 7.37 0.47
C ASP A 181 16.82 8.70 1.02
N ALA A 182 17.50 9.31 1.98
CA ALA A 182 17.05 10.55 2.62
C ALA A 182 16.98 11.77 1.68
N ALA A 183 17.56 11.68 0.48
CA ALA A 183 17.51 12.71 -0.55
C ALA A 183 16.49 12.38 -1.67
N GLY A 184 15.81 11.22 -1.60
CA GLY A 184 14.85 10.77 -2.59
C GLY A 184 15.46 10.02 -3.77
N ASN A 185 16.75 9.67 -3.71
CA ASN A 185 17.35 8.84 -4.75
C ASN A 185 16.82 7.40 -4.66
N LEU A 186 16.64 6.79 -5.83
CA LEU A 186 16.04 5.47 -5.97
C LEU A 186 17.11 4.43 -6.34
N SER A 187 17.06 3.27 -5.69
CA SER A 187 17.91 2.12 -6.00
C SER A 187 17.07 0.84 -6.05
N GLN A 188 16.93 0.26 -7.24
CA GLN A 188 16.14 -0.97 -7.43
C GLN A 188 16.76 -2.14 -6.67
N ARG A 189 15.93 -2.86 -5.92
CA ARG A 189 16.30 -3.96 -5.02
C ARG A 189 15.78 -5.32 -5.46
N GLY A 190 14.86 -5.35 -6.43
CA GLY A 190 14.41 -6.59 -7.05
C GLY A 190 13.10 -6.43 -7.80
N VAL A 191 12.60 -7.55 -8.29
CA VAL A 191 11.26 -7.70 -8.88
C VAL A 191 10.55 -8.91 -8.25
N PHE A 192 9.22 -8.97 -8.32
CA PHE A 192 8.48 -10.14 -7.84
C PHE A 192 8.70 -11.42 -8.68
N GLY A 193 9.23 -11.30 -9.90
CA GLY A 193 9.44 -12.42 -10.81
C GLY A 193 8.16 -12.79 -11.54
N ASP A 194 8.05 -14.06 -11.96
CA ASP A 194 7.00 -14.48 -12.89
C ASP A 194 5.90 -15.31 -12.22
N VAL A 195 4.69 -15.22 -12.78
CA VAL A 195 3.51 -16.02 -12.42
C VAL A 195 3.80 -17.49 -12.74
N PRO A 196 3.74 -18.41 -11.75
CA PRO A 196 3.98 -19.83 -11.99
C PRO A 196 2.76 -20.48 -12.67
N VAL A 197 2.88 -21.76 -13.02
CA VAL A 197 1.73 -22.55 -13.53
C VAL A 197 0.63 -22.69 -12.47
N SER A 198 1.02 -22.87 -11.20
CA SER A 198 0.12 -23.07 -10.07
C SER A 198 0.74 -22.47 -8.81
N ASP A 199 -0.11 -22.08 -7.86
CA ASP A 199 0.30 -21.59 -6.53
C ASP A 199 0.66 -22.71 -5.53
N GLY A 200 0.46 -23.97 -5.92
CA GLY A 200 0.68 -25.13 -5.05
C GLY A 200 -0.46 -25.44 -4.08
N ASN A 201 -1.54 -24.65 -4.07
CA ASN A 201 -2.71 -24.81 -3.21
C ASN A 201 -4.00 -25.09 -4.00
N GLY A 202 -3.86 -25.63 -5.21
CA GLY A 202 -4.99 -26.01 -6.06
C GLY A 202 -5.49 -24.92 -7.00
N HIS A 203 -4.85 -23.74 -7.02
CA HIS A 203 -5.09 -22.75 -8.07
C HIS A 203 -4.09 -22.96 -9.24
N VAL A 204 -4.61 -22.98 -10.46
CA VAL A 204 -3.82 -23.00 -11.70
C VAL A 204 -4.08 -21.68 -12.41
N TYR A 205 -3.03 -20.91 -12.64
CA TYR A 205 -3.15 -19.59 -13.27
C TYR A 205 -3.54 -19.73 -14.75
N PRO A 206 -4.28 -18.76 -15.32
CA PRO A 206 -4.60 -18.75 -16.76
C PRO A 206 -3.35 -18.89 -17.62
N THR A 207 -3.42 -19.69 -18.68
CA THR A 207 -2.24 -20.02 -19.51
C THR A 207 -1.58 -18.79 -20.16
N ASP A 208 -2.35 -17.75 -20.45
CA ASP A 208 -1.88 -16.47 -20.98
C ASP A 208 -1.26 -15.55 -19.91
N HIS A 209 -1.44 -15.87 -18.63
CA HIS A 209 -0.82 -15.18 -17.49
C HIS A 209 0.46 -15.88 -17.00
N GLN A 210 0.62 -17.18 -17.26
CA GLN A 210 1.80 -17.95 -16.85
C GLN A 210 3.09 -17.41 -17.51
N ASN A 211 4.18 -17.35 -16.74
CA ASN A 211 5.47 -16.78 -17.13
C ASN A 211 5.41 -15.29 -17.51
N LYS A 212 4.37 -14.58 -17.07
CA LYS A 212 4.30 -13.12 -17.09
C LYS A 212 4.79 -12.58 -15.76
N ALA A 213 5.36 -11.39 -15.75
CA ALA A 213 5.77 -10.74 -14.52
C ALA A 213 4.56 -10.53 -13.59
N TRP A 214 4.76 -10.75 -12.30
CA TRP A 214 3.82 -10.32 -11.26
C TRP A 214 3.74 -8.80 -11.23
N GLU A 215 2.52 -8.27 -11.14
CA GLU A 215 2.29 -6.87 -10.83
C GLU A 215 1.98 -6.69 -9.35
N LEU A 216 2.41 -5.57 -8.78
CA LEU A 216 1.93 -5.15 -7.46
C LEU A 216 0.42 -4.93 -7.54
N SER A 217 -0.33 -5.64 -6.69
CA SER A 217 -1.77 -5.40 -6.60
C SER A 217 -2.09 -4.22 -5.70
N GLY A 218 -1.39 -4.15 -4.57
CA GLY A 218 -1.51 -3.06 -3.63
C GLY A 218 -0.23 -2.80 -2.88
N ASP A 219 0.14 -3.68 -1.95
CA ASP A 219 1.05 -3.31 -0.86
C ASP A 219 2.12 -4.38 -0.55
N ILE A 220 3.16 -3.97 0.17
CA ILE A 220 4.28 -4.76 0.67
C ILE A 220 4.45 -4.48 2.16
N VAL A 221 4.81 -5.49 2.94
CA VAL A 221 5.12 -5.32 4.36
C VAL A 221 6.38 -6.09 4.72
N PHE A 222 7.31 -5.46 5.44
CA PHE A 222 8.48 -6.09 6.03
C PHE A 222 8.47 -5.96 7.54
N VAL A 223 8.87 -7.02 8.21
CA VAL A 223 8.96 -7.08 9.67
C VAL A 223 10.26 -7.73 10.10
N GLU A 224 10.82 -7.21 11.18
CA GLU A 224 11.87 -7.88 11.92
C GLU A 224 11.28 -9.12 12.59
N ASN A 225 12.06 -10.20 12.61
CA ASN A 225 11.64 -11.43 13.26
C ASN A 225 12.91 -12.14 13.78
N ASP A 226 13.39 -11.67 14.93
CA ASP A 226 14.58 -12.21 15.62
C ASP A 226 15.80 -12.40 14.69
N GLY A 227 16.13 -11.36 13.91
CA GLY A 227 17.21 -11.37 12.93
C GLY A 227 16.93 -12.14 11.63
N ASN A 228 15.73 -12.71 11.47
CA ASN A 228 15.26 -13.40 10.27
C ASN A 228 14.07 -12.65 9.67
N PRO A 229 14.32 -11.52 8.99
CA PRO A 229 13.24 -10.64 8.52
C PRO A 229 12.34 -11.36 7.53
N ILE A 230 11.05 -11.06 7.61
CA ILE A 230 10.01 -11.64 6.76
C ILE A 230 9.37 -10.52 5.96
N GLY A 231 8.95 -10.84 4.73
CA GLY A 231 8.24 -9.92 3.88
C GLY A 231 7.08 -10.58 3.17
N PHE A 232 6.00 -9.83 2.97
CA PHE A 232 4.87 -10.24 2.15
C PHE A 232 4.50 -9.13 1.17
N ALA A 233 3.82 -9.53 0.09
CA ALA A 233 3.18 -8.60 -0.83
C ALA A 233 1.90 -9.19 -1.40
N THR A 234 0.97 -8.31 -1.77
CA THR A 234 -0.17 -8.66 -2.61
C THR A 234 0.15 -8.37 -4.06
N VAL A 235 0.12 -9.41 -4.88
CA VAL A 235 0.39 -9.34 -6.32
C VAL A 235 -0.81 -9.79 -7.12
N ARG A 236 -0.86 -9.40 -8.38
CA ARG A 236 -1.88 -9.83 -9.34
C ARG A 236 -1.25 -10.35 -10.61
N ASP A 237 -1.87 -11.38 -11.18
CA ASP A 237 -1.49 -11.95 -12.46
C ASP A 237 -2.24 -11.26 -13.59
N CYS A 238 -1.51 -10.89 -14.63
CA CYS A 238 -2.02 -10.17 -15.79
C CYS A 238 -1.45 -10.77 -17.08
N PRO A 239 -2.18 -10.72 -18.22
CA PRO A 239 -1.71 -11.32 -19.46
C PRO A 239 -0.59 -10.51 -20.12
N ASN A 240 -0.54 -9.20 -19.90
CA ASN A 240 0.40 -8.27 -20.55
C ASN A 240 0.94 -7.20 -19.57
N PRO A 241 1.75 -7.57 -18.57
CA PRO A 241 2.23 -6.64 -17.58
C PRO A 241 3.24 -5.61 -18.15
N PRO A 242 3.21 -4.34 -17.73
CA PRO A 242 2.20 -3.74 -16.85
C PRO A 242 0.86 -3.54 -17.59
N ALA A 243 -0.22 -4.08 -17.05
CA ALA A 243 -1.54 -4.13 -17.65
C ALA A 243 -2.53 -3.23 -16.90
N THR A 244 -3.38 -2.55 -17.65
CA THR A 244 -4.47 -1.74 -17.09
C THR A 244 -5.83 -2.44 -17.13
N THR A 245 -5.90 -3.60 -17.80
CA THR A 245 -7.13 -4.37 -17.99
C THR A 245 -6.82 -5.86 -18.03
N SER A 246 -7.85 -6.68 -17.79
CA SER A 246 -7.78 -8.15 -17.90
C SER A 246 -6.86 -8.85 -16.90
N CYS A 247 -6.37 -8.14 -15.88
CA CYS A 247 -5.76 -8.77 -14.71
C CYS A 247 -6.79 -9.58 -13.92
N SER A 248 -6.30 -10.51 -13.11
CA SER A 248 -7.14 -11.21 -12.13
C SER A 248 -7.80 -10.22 -11.17
N ASN A 249 -9.08 -10.47 -10.85
CA ASN A 249 -9.80 -9.75 -9.78
C ASN A 249 -9.56 -10.37 -8.40
N THR A 250 -8.74 -11.42 -8.32
CA THR A 250 -8.32 -12.08 -7.08
C THR A 250 -6.83 -11.93 -6.95
N ASP A 251 -6.39 -11.35 -5.84
CA ASP A 251 -4.98 -11.15 -5.58
C ASP A 251 -4.33 -12.44 -5.09
N THR A 252 -3.01 -12.49 -5.18
CA THR A 252 -2.18 -13.57 -4.67
C THR A 252 -1.27 -13.00 -3.57
N LEU A 253 -1.20 -13.70 -2.43
CA LEU A 253 -0.20 -13.43 -1.41
C LEU A 253 1.11 -14.11 -1.80
N ILE A 254 2.21 -13.37 -1.79
CA ILE A 254 3.57 -13.91 -1.92
C ILE A 254 4.41 -13.60 -0.69
N GLU A 255 5.37 -14.46 -0.38
CA GLU A 255 6.43 -14.18 0.56
C GLU A 255 7.67 -13.68 -0.20
N ILE A 256 8.28 -12.61 0.32
CA ILE A 256 9.48 -12.00 -0.22
C ILE A 256 10.70 -12.54 0.51
N ASP A 257 11.74 -12.88 -0.24
CA ASP A 257 13.08 -13.19 0.24
C ASP A 257 13.78 -11.89 0.63
N VAL A 258 13.43 -11.34 1.79
CA VAL A 258 13.93 -10.04 2.27
C VAL A 258 15.46 -9.95 2.24
N PRO A 259 16.24 -10.98 2.62
CA PRO A 259 17.69 -10.96 2.47
C PRO A 259 18.20 -10.71 1.03
N LYS A 260 17.45 -11.10 -0.02
CA LYS A 260 17.85 -10.81 -1.41
C LYS A 260 17.78 -9.32 -1.76
N LEU A 261 17.08 -8.50 -0.99
CA LEU A 261 17.00 -7.04 -1.18
C LEU A 261 18.31 -6.32 -0.82
N ALA A 262 19.22 -6.97 -0.08
CA ALA A 262 20.46 -6.37 0.40
C ALA A 262 21.36 -5.81 -0.73
N LYS A 263 21.31 -6.45 -1.89
CA LYS A 263 22.08 -6.02 -3.07
C LYS A 263 21.14 -5.30 -4.02
N ALA A 264 21.56 -4.14 -4.54
CA ALA A 264 20.86 -3.55 -5.67
C ALA A 264 20.89 -4.53 -6.85
N ASN A 265 19.72 -4.96 -7.31
CA ASN A 265 19.58 -5.96 -8.36
C ASN A 265 18.17 -5.89 -8.97
N ILE A 266 18.02 -6.50 -10.14
CA ILE A 266 16.75 -6.61 -10.88
C ILE A 266 16.24 -8.07 -10.91
N LEU A 267 16.72 -8.91 -9.99
CA LEU A 267 16.41 -10.32 -9.96
C LEU A 267 15.11 -10.56 -9.19
N PRO A 268 14.43 -11.70 -9.45
CA PRO A 268 13.29 -12.12 -8.65
C PRO A 268 13.62 -12.28 -7.16
N VAL A 269 12.78 -11.67 -6.32
CA VAL A 269 12.88 -11.75 -4.85
C VAL A 269 11.74 -12.53 -4.22
N THR A 270 10.81 -13.08 -5.00
CA THR A 270 9.80 -13.99 -4.45
C THR A 270 10.47 -15.23 -3.86
N LYS A 271 10.19 -15.48 -2.59
CA LYS A 271 10.60 -16.69 -1.86
C LYS A 271 9.62 -17.83 -2.11
N ALA A 272 8.33 -17.54 -1.97
CA ALA A 272 7.26 -18.51 -2.16
C ALA A 272 5.95 -17.83 -2.57
N VAL A 273 5.16 -18.50 -3.40
CA VAL A 273 3.77 -18.13 -3.62
C VAL A 273 2.93 -18.72 -2.50
N ARG A 274 2.29 -17.87 -1.69
CA ARG A 274 1.48 -18.33 -0.55
C ARG A 274 0.11 -18.79 -0.97
N GLY A 275 -0.51 -18.13 -1.94
CA GLY A 275 -1.70 -18.59 -2.65
C GLY A 275 -2.62 -17.44 -3.05
N GLN A 276 -3.62 -17.73 -3.87
CA GLN A 276 -4.68 -16.77 -4.15
C GLN A 276 -5.48 -16.47 -2.87
N ILE A 277 -5.91 -15.21 -2.71
CA ILE A 277 -6.65 -14.74 -1.54
C ILE A 277 -8.12 -15.12 -1.69
N VAL A 278 -8.41 -16.41 -1.51
CA VAL A 278 -9.74 -17.01 -1.62
C VAL A 278 -10.39 -17.20 -0.26
N LYS A 279 -11.72 -17.22 -0.19
CA LYS A 279 -12.41 -17.45 1.08
C LYS A 279 -12.07 -18.82 1.66
N ARG A 280 -11.60 -18.86 2.90
CA ARG A 280 -11.36 -20.11 3.65
C ARG A 280 -12.69 -20.79 4.02
N PRO A 281 -12.76 -22.13 4.06
CA PRO A 281 -13.93 -22.82 4.61
C PRO A 281 -14.28 -22.34 6.02
N ASN A 282 -15.58 -22.27 6.32
CA ASN A 282 -16.14 -21.88 7.62
C ASN A 282 -15.95 -20.42 8.05
N CYS A 283 -15.48 -19.52 7.17
CA CYS A 283 -15.61 -18.08 7.43
C CYS A 283 -17.09 -17.67 7.45
N SER A 284 -17.44 -16.68 8.27
CA SER A 284 -18.79 -16.10 8.33
C SER A 284 -19.17 -15.28 7.09
N ASP A 285 -18.22 -15.03 6.19
CA ASP A 285 -18.46 -14.29 4.94
C ASP A 285 -19.37 -15.05 3.98
N THR A 286 -20.56 -14.49 3.75
CA THR A 286 -21.56 -15.04 2.83
C THR A 286 -21.55 -14.39 1.45
N GLN A 287 -20.85 -13.27 1.27
CA GLN A 287 -20.92 -12.46 0.05
C GLN A 287 -19.73 -12.72 -0.87
N ASN A 288 -18.53 -12.87 -0.31
CA ASN A 288 -17.32 -13.03 -1.11
C ASN A 288 -16.90 -14.50 -1.23
N THR A 289 -16.31 -14.84 -2.36
CA THR A 289 -15.65 -16.14 -2.60
C THR A 289 -14.14 -15.99 -2.74
N ALA A 290 -13.69 -14.77 -3.05
CA ALA A 290 -12.30 -14.39 -3.17
C ALA A 290 -12.19 -12.89 -2.94
N TYR A 291 -10.97 -12.43 -2.73
CA TYR A 291 -10.68 -11.04 -2.47
C TYR A 291 -9.53 -10.58 -3.37
N GLY A 292 -9.66 -9.35 -3.86
CA GLY A 292 -8.61 -8.68 -4.64
C GLY A 292 -8.70 -7.19 -4.40
N SER A 293 -7.93 -6.42 -5.17
CA SER A 293 -7.73 -5.00 -4.88
C SER A 293 -7.30 -4.81 -3.42
N MET A 294 -6.35 -5.60 -2.95
CA MET A 294 -5.77 -5.53 -1.61
C MET A 294 -4.69 -4.45 -1.59
N TYR A 295 -5.15 -3.20 -1.49
CA TYR A 295 -4.33 -2.00 -1.55
C TYR A 295 -3.52 -1.76 -0.27
N GLY A 296 -3.86 -2.38 0.85
CA GLY A 296 -3.04 -2.36 2.06
C GLY A 296 -2.83 -3.77 2.62
N ILE A 297 -1.64 -4.05 3.16
CA ILE A 297 -1.37 -5.25 3.96
C ILE A 297 -0.57 -4.93 5.21
N THR A 298 -0.76 -5.78 6.22
CA THR A 298 0.01 -5.72 7.45
C THR A 298 0.22 -7.12 7.98
N THR A 299 1.08 -7.26 9.00
CA THR A 299 1.30 -8.53 9.69
C THR A 299 1.15 -8.35 11.19
N TRP A 300 0.60 -9.39 11.82
CA TRP A 300 0.65 -9.55 13.26
C TRP A 300 0.57 -11.02 13.62
N ALA A 301 1.47 -11.45 14.51
CA ALA A 301 1.68 -12.86 14.87
C ALA A 301 1.88 -13.73 13.62
N ASP A 302 1.13 -14.82 13.47
CA ASP A 302 1.20 -15.73 12.33
C ASP A 302 0.31 -15.32 11.14
N LYS A 303 -0.29 -14.13 11.19
CA LYS A 303 -1.31 -13.67 10.23
C LYS A 303 -0.83 -12.48 9.41
N VAL A 304 -1.29 -12.46 8.16
CA VAL A 304 -1.34 -11.26 7.32
C VAL A 304 -2.76 -10.74 7.35
N TYR A 305 -2.94 -9.42 7.38
CA TYR A 305 -4.24 -8.79 7.21
C TYR A 305 -4.23 -7.95 5.94
N GLY A 306 -5.30 -8.03 5.17
CA GLY A 306 -5.47 -7.30 3.91
C GLY A 306 -6.60 -6.29 3.99
N PHE A 307 -6.37 -5.11 3.41
CA PHE A 307 -7.32 -4.01 3.30
C PHE A 307 -7.65 -3.80 1.82
N SER A 308 -8.90 -4.06 1.43
CA SER A 308 -9.31 -3.94 0.04
C SER A 308 -9.84 -2.56 -0.30
N ARG A 309 -9.71 -2.16 -1.57
CA ARG A 309 -10.32 -0.92 -2.08
C ARG A 309 -11.85 -0.89 -1.94
N THR A 310 -12.49 -2.04 -1.79
CA THR A 310 -13.93 -2.16 -1.54
C THR A 310 -14.30 -2.08 -0.06
N GLY A 311 -13.33 -1.77 0.81
CA GLY A 311 -13.54 -1.63 2.25
C GLY A 311 -13.51 -2.92 3.06
N ASN A 312 -13.06 -4.04 2.50
CA ASN A 312 -12.95 -5.28 3.26
C ASN A 312 -11.66 -5.30 4.08
N LEU A 313 -11.75 -5.69 5.34
CA LEU A 313 -10.63 -6.14 6.16
C LEU A 313 -10.69 -7.66 6.27
N VAL A 314 -9.65 -8.34 5.80
CA VAL A 314 -9.55 -9.80 5.82
C VAL A 314 -8.33 -10.26 6.62
N GLU A 315 -8.45 -11.38 7.33
CA GLU A 315 -7.30 -12.17 7.82
C GLU A 315 -6.92 -13.18 6.74
N ILE A 316 -5.64 -13.24 6.37
CA ILE A 316 -5.09 -14.10 5.33
C ILE A 316 -4.16 -15.14 5.96
N ASP A 317 -4.36 -16.41 5.62
CA ASP A 317 -3.47 -17.51 6.02
C ASP A 317 -2.16 -17.43 5.24
N THR A 318 -1.04 -17.45 5.95
CA THR A 318 0.27 -17.41 5.30
C THR A 318 0.73 -18.78 4.78
N SER A 319 0.01 -19.86 5.11
CA SER A 319 0.29 -21.20 4.58
C SER A 319 -0.25 -21.40 3.17
N ASP A 320 -1.48 -20.98 2.89
CA ASP A 320 -2.18 -21.27 1.63
C ASP A 320 -2.85 -20.06 0.96
N GLY A 321 -2.77 -18.86 1.55
CA GLY A 321 -3.40 -17.65 1.04
C GLY A 321 -4.90 -17.54 1.33
N SER A 322 -5.53 -18.56 1.93
CA SER A 322 -6.97 -18.52 2.22
C SER A 322 -7.31 -17.48 3.28
N ALA A 323 -8.44 -16.78 3.12
CA ALA A 323 -8.78 -15.63 3.95
C ALA A 323 -10.19 -15.67 4.53
N CYS A 324 -10.38 -15.00 5.66
CA CYS A 324 -11.69 -14.72 6.26
C CYS A 324 -11.91 -13.22 6.38
N LEU A 325 -13.09 -12.75 5.97
CA LEU A 325 -13.56 -11.40 6.28
C LEU A 325 -13.70 -11.22 7.79
N LEU A 326 -13.02 -10.21 8.33
CA LEU A 326 -13.16 -9.78 9.71
C LEU A 326 -14.20 -8.67 9.85
N SER A 327 -14.15 -7.69 8.93
CA SER A 327 -15.06 -6.56 8.92
C SER A 327 -15.17 -5.96 7.52
N ALA A 328 -16.29 -5.28 7.26
CA ALA A 328 -16.52 -4.53 6.04
C ALA A 328 -16.84 -3.07 6.36
N PHE A 329 -16.11 -2.17 5.72
CA PHE A 329 -16.19 -0.72 5.86
C PHE A 329 -16.55 -0.14 4.49
N PRO A 330 -17.83 -0.21 4.06
CA PRO A 330 -18.23 0.06 2.67
C PRO A 330 -17.97 1.49 2.15
N ASN A 331 -17.54 2.40 3.03
CA ASN A 331 -17.18 3.78 2.69
C ASN A 331 -15.68 4.06 2.87
N ALA A 332 -14.87 3.03 3.14
CA ALA A 332 -13.43 3.13 3.29
C ALA A 332 -12.75 2.52 2.06
N ASP A 333 -12.54 3.35 1.04
CA ASP A 333 -11.77 2.96 -0.14
C ASP A 333 -10.29 2.92 0.22
N PHE A 334 -9.83 1.82 0.85
CA PHE A 334 -8.47 1.74 1.36
C PHE A 334 -7.44 1.95 0.24
N GLY A 335 -6.45 2.80 0.51
CA GLY A 335 -5.32 3.11 -0.38
C GLY A 335 -4.03 2.38 0.00
N GLY A 336 -3.88 1.99 1.27
CA GLY A 336 -2.65 1.44 1.82
C GLY A 336 -2.74 1.14 3.32
N ALA A 337 -1.72 0.45 3.85
CA ALA A 337 -1.62 0.13 5.27
C ALA A 337 -0.17 0.05 5.75
N GLY A 338 0.07 0.42 7.00
CA GLY A 338 1.40 0.44 7.60
C GLY A 338 1.41 -0.16 8.99
N VAL A 339 2.51 -0.84 9.33
CA VAL A 339 2.82 -1.32 10.67
C VAL A 339 4.30 -1.13 10.96
N THR A 340 4.64 -1.03 12.23
CA THR A 340 6.05 -0.97 12.65
C THR A 340 6.77 -2.28 12.32
N THR A 341 8.05 -2.18 12.00
CA THR A 341 8.93 -3.33 11.75
C THR A 341 9.12 -4.20 12.98
N LYS A 342 8.86 -3.70 14.20
CA LYS A 342 8.94 -4.44 15.46
C LYS A 342 7.70 -5.28 15.80
N ALA A 343 6.77 -5.43 14.86
CA ALA A 343 5.60 -6.27 15.09
C ALA A 343 6.03 -7.71 15.43
N VAL A 344 5.39 -8.31 16.43
CA VAL A 344 5.63 -9.73 16.75
C VAL A 344 5.10 -10.55 15.60
N VAL A 345 5.96 -11.33 14.94
CA VAL A 345 5.57 -12.18 13.81
C VAL A 345 6.06 -13.61 14.03
N ILE A 346 5.23 -14.58 13.64
CA ILE A 346 5.60 -15.99 13.61
C ILE A 346 5.88 -16.33 12.14
N PRO A 347 7.04 -16.92 11.81
CA PRO A 347 7.35 -17.30 10.45
C PRO A 347 6.26 -18.16 9.81
N PRO A 348 5.93 -17.94 8.54
CA PRO A 348 4.99 -18.79 7.84
C PRO A 348 5.56 -20.22 7.71
N PRO A 349 4.71 -21.26 7.59
CA PRO A 349 5.19 -22.61 7.37
C PRO A 349 6.10 -22.71 6.12
N PRO A 350 7.11 -23.60 6.12
CA PRO A 350 7.96 -23.83 4.95
C PRO A 350 7.15 -24.26 3.73
N LYS A 351 7.55 -23.80 2.54
CA LYS A 351 7.09 -24.28 1.23
C LYS A 351 8.25 -24.86 0.44
#